data_AF-A0A1G8CAH2-F1
#
_entry.id   AF-A0A1G8CAH2-F1
#
_cell.length_a   1.000
_cell.length_b   1.000
_cell.length_c   1.000
_cell.angle_alpha   90.00
_cell.angle_beta   90.00
_cell.angle_gamma   90.00
#
_symmetry.space_group_name_H-M   'P 1'
#
loop_
_entity.id
_entity.type
_entity.pdbx_description
1 polymer ?
#
loop_
_entity_poly.entity_id
_entity_poly.type
_entity_poly.pdbx_seq_one_letter_code
_entity_poly.pdbx_strand_id
1 'polypeptide(L)'
;MKMIKSVVCWGRSKMGQCPLYRIERKSEDIRIAKLCLSSLFLMQAKLKKCVESNKIEEVLRFREDYVDWSYWDEVEEKELKRLTSNSKDTQINSLKRCKLDMNICKISLDSKESAIEKLHEEIDSKIKLYNDDLAIIKKVQNYCDNYENEDYRIFKNDRIYLKFQRDKYNALIALYFNVDSFIKQDSQSPVETIFVFSGEGEYPFHKQTVLHLAYEKYGGLVLSGTEVMKDADGIKDLVPQAHICDFQSYNRRRGHGSFILKHLENIVSTVNNRILSLGVKYREKYYWMKPIKAINGEVVPGGNISKDDLVKFYNKNGLPTIGRKYSSGTYVADKVIYKILE
;
A
#
# COMPACT_ATOMS: atom_id res chain seq x y z
N MET A 1 50.89 -63.46 20.89
CA MET A 1 51.18 -63.93 19.52
C MET A 1 49.88 -64.44 18.92
N LYS A 2 49.41 -64.13 17.71
CA LYS A 2 49.92 -63.42 16.54
C LYS A 2 48.75 -62.63 15.91
N MET A 3 49.12 -61.55 15.25
CA MET A 3 48.31 -60.65 14.43
C MET A 3 48.02 -61.28 13.06
N ILE A 4 46.77 -61.22 12.57
CA ILE A 4 46.38 -61.16 11.13
C ILE A 4 45.02 -60.39 11.14
N LYS A 5 44.91 -59.08 10.84
CA LYS A 5 45.07 -58.37 9.56
C LYS A 5 44.38 -59.05 8.37
N SER A 6 43.10 -58.76 8.17
CA SER A 6 42.62 -58.31 6.85
C SER A 6 41.26 -57.62 6.98
N VAL A 7 41.23 -56.33 6.63
CA VAL A 7 40.03 -55.66 6.17
C VAL A 7 40.15 -55.68 4.65
N VAL A 8 39.29 -56.45 4.01
CA VAL A 8 39.17 -56.49 2.55
C VAL A 8 38.02 -55.55 2.20
N CYS A 9 38.35 -54.29 1.90
CA CYS A 9 37.41 -53.38 1.27
C CYS A 9 37.46 -53.61 -0.24
N TRP A 10 36.50 -54.39 -0.75
CA TRP A 10 36.18 -54.40 -2.18
C TRP A 10 34.90 -53.61 -2.39
N GLY A 11 35.03 -52.50 -3.10
CA GLY A 11 33.88 -51.66 -3.44
C GLY A 11 34.31 -50.33 -4.01
N ARG A 12 34.88 -50.34 -5.22
CA ARG A 12 34.77 -49.20 -6.12
C ARG A 12 33.28 -49.05 -6.47
N SER A 13 32.51 -48.31 -5.65
CA SER A 13 31.25 -47.76 -6.12
C SER A 13 31.54 -46.35 -6.65
N LYS A 14 31.20 -46.14 -7.92
CA LYS A 14 31.08 -44.83 -8.56
C LYS A 14 30.46 -43.82 -7.59
N MET A 15 30.91 -42.56 -7.67
CA MET A 15 30.36 -41.40 -6.96
C MET A 15 28.84 -41.50 -6.81
N GLY A 16 28.40 -42.04 -5.67
CA GLY A 16 27.01 -42.12 -5.25
C GLY A 16 27.02 -41.52 -3.86
N GLN A 17 26.42 -40.34 -3.74
CA GLN A 17 26.36 -39.61 -2.48
C GLN A 17 25.80 -40.53 -1.39
N CYS A 18 26.51 -40.60 -0.25
CA CYS A 18 26.11 -41.42 0.89
C CYS A 18 24.68 -41.04 1.34
N PRO A 19 23.76 -42.00 1.51
CA PRO A 19 22.40 -41.72 1.96
C PRO A 19 22.33 -40.96 3.29
N LEU A 20 23.31 -41.18 4.19
CA LEU A 20 23.44 -40.44 5.45
C LEU A 20 23.73 -38.96 5.22
N TYR A 21 24.64 -38.65 4.29
CA TYR A 21 24.96 -37.27 3.91
C TYR A 21 23.75 -36.56 3.27
N ARG A 22 22.91 -37.31 2.53
CA ARG A 22 21.65 -36.80 1.96
C ARG A 22 20.58 -36.54 3.04
N ILE A 23 20.59 -37.25 4.16
CA ILE A 23 19.66 -37.01 5.29
C ILE A 23 20.09 -35.80 6.11
N GLU A 24 21.39 -35.67 6.41
CA GLU A 24 21.93 -34.52 7.15
C GLU A 24 21.71 -33.21 6.38
N ARG A 25 22.04 -33.17 5.09
CA ARG A 25 21.76 -31.99 4.23
C ARG A 25 20.28 -31.61 4.21
N LYS A 26 19.36 -32.58 4.06
CA LYS A 26 17.92 -32.28 4.08
C LYS A 26 17.44 -31.68 5.41
N SER A 27 18.05 -32.07 6.54
CA SER A 27 17.72 -31.49 7.83
C SER A 27 18.24 -30.06 7.97
N GLU A 28 19.37 -29.75 7.33
CA GLU A 28 19.97 -28.42 7.22
C GLU A 28 19.11 -27.53 6.32
N ASP A 29 18.70 -28.01 5.15
CA ASP A 29 17.84 -27.29 4.19
C ASP A 29 16.51 -26.85 4.82
N ILE A 30 15.86 -27.75 5.58
CA ILE A 30 14.63 -27.43 6.33
C ILE A 30 14.89 -26.35 7.39
N ARG A 31 16.05 -26.39 8.06
CA ARG A 31 16.42 -25.41 9.07
C ARG A 31 16.67 -24.04 8.42
N ILE A 32 17.40 -23.99 7.31
CA ILE A 32 17.67 -22.77 6.54
C ILE A 32 16.34 -22.18 6.05
N ALA A 33 15.47 -22.99 5.44
CA ALA A 33 14.15 -22.55 4.98
C ALA A 33 13.32 -21.91 6.11
N LYS A 34 13.31 -22.50 7.31
CA LYS A 34 12.62 -21.93 8.48
C LYS A 34 13.22 -20.60 8.94
N LEU A 35 14.53 -20.45 8.84
CA LEU A 35 15.22 -19.20 9.17
C LEU A 35 14.92 -18.11 8.13
N CYS A 36 14.92 -18.45 6.83
CA CYS A 36 14.46 -17.58 5.75
C CYS A 36 13.03 -17.09 6.02
N LEU A 37 12.09 -18.00 6.33
CA LEU A 37 10.71 -17.65 6.67
C LEU A 37 10.62 -16.71 7.88
N SER A 38 11.39 -16.97 8.93
CA SER A 38 11.40 -16.14 10.14
C SER A 38 11.92 -14.72 9.84
N SER A 39 12.96 -14.62 9.02
CA SER A 39 13.53 -13.34 8.60
C SER A 39 12.56 -12.56 7.69
N LEU A 40 11.94 -13.23 6.71
CA LEU A 40 10.89 -12.65 5.86
C LEU A 40 9.69 -12.18 6.68
N PHE A 41 9.30 -12.92 7.72
CA PHE A 41 8.23 -12.50 8.62
C PHE A 41 8.57 -11.20 9.34
N LEU A 42 9.81 -11.03 9.81
CA LEU A 42 10.26 -9.79 10.44
C LEU A 42 10.26 -8.62 9.45
N MET A 43 10.73 -8.83 8.21
CA MET A 43 10.70 -7.82 7.15
C MET A 43 9.26 -7.41 6.81
N GLN A 44 8.35 -8.38 6.65
CA GLN A 44 6.93 -8.13 6.42
C GLN A 44 6.29 -7.39 7.60
N ALA A 45 6.64 -7.72 8.84
CA ALA A 45 6.13 -7.03 10.03
C ALA A 45 6.58 -5.56 10.09
N LYS A 46 7.84 -5.27 9.74
CA LYS A 46 8.35 -3.90 9.63
C LYS A 46 7.61 -3.11 8.54
N LEU A 47 7.48 -3.70 7.34
CA LEU A 47 6.77 -3.09 6.23
C LEU A 47 5.30 -2.81 6.60
N LYS A 48 4.63 -3.79 7.20
CA LYS A 48 3.26 -3.67 7.70
C LYS A 48 3.13 -2.51 8.69
N LYS A 49 4.05 -2.37 9.64
CA LYS A 49 4.05 -1.25 10.60
C LYS A 49 4.17 0.10 9.90
N CYS A 50 5.04 0.21 8.89
CA CYS A 50 5.18 1.42 8.07
C CYS A 50 3.90 1.75 7.30
N VAL A 51 3.24 0.72 6.73
CA VAL A 51 1.97 0.87 5.99
C VAL A 51 0.83 1.28 6.93
N GLU A 52 0.75 0.66 8.11
CA GLU A 52 -0.32 0.92 9.08
C GLU A 52 -0.23 2.30 9.73
N SER A 53 0.97 2.89 9.81
CA SER A 53 1.11 4.23 10.37
C SER A 53 0.43 5.30 9.52
N ASN A 54 0.33 5.07 8.20
CA ASN A 54 -0.21 6.03 7.24
C ASN A 54 0.49 7.42 7.31
N LYS A 55 1.75 7.45 7.76
CA LYS A 55 2.54 8.68 7.91
C LYS A 55 3.56 8.80 6.79
N ILE A 56 3.58 9.95 6.14
CA ILE A 56 4.50 10.19 5.02
C ILE A 56 5.96 10.16 5.47
N GLU A 57 6.29 10.65 6.68
CA GLU A 57 7.70 10.66 7.12
C GLU A 57 8.22 9.25 7.42
N GLU A 58 7.36 8.35 7.90
CA GLU A 58 7.73 6.95 8.11
C GLU A 58 7.99 6.26 6.76
N VAL A 59 7.13 6.51 5.76
CA VAL A 59 7.30 6.02 4.39
C VAL A 59 8.59 6.54 3.77
N LEU A 60 8.88 7.84 3.86
CA LEU A 60 10.10 8.42 3.29
C LEU A 60 11.39 7.96 3.99
N ARG A 61 11.30 7.57 5.27
CA ARG A 61 12.43 7.01 6.03
C ARG A 61 12.58 5.49 5.92
N PHE A 62 11.63 4.81 5.27
CA PHE A 62 11.68 3.37 5.10
C PHE A 62 12.77 3.00 4.07
N ARG A 63 13.79 2.24 4.49
CA ARG A 63 15.02 1.96 3.70
C ARG A 63 15.28 0.47 3.48
N GLU A 64 14.23 -0.36 3.41
CA GLU A 64 14.41 -1.78 3.12
C GLU A 64 14.53 -2.03 1.60
N ASP A 65 15.31 -3.06 1.25
CA ASP A 65 15.60 -3.43 -0.14
C ASP A 65 14.71 -4.57 -0.64
N TYR A 66 14.67 -4.71 -1.97
CA TYR A 66 14.03 -5.86 -2.59
C TYR A 66 14.75 -7.13 -2.19
N VAL A 67 13.99 -8.20 -1.96
CA VAL A 67 14.54 -9.53 -1.69
C VAL A 67 14.53 -10.32 -2.99
N ASP A 68 15.67 -10.83 -3.41
CA ASP A 68 15.77 -11.75 -4.55
C ASP A 68 16.19 -13.15 -4.09
N TRP A 69 16.46 -14.03 -5.05
CA TRP A 69 16.85 -15.41 -4.79
C TRP A 69 18.21 -15.55 -4.09
N SER A 70 19.10 -14.55 -4.20
CA SER A 70 20.40 -14.55 -3.50
C SER A 70 20.25 -14.41 -1.98
N TYR A 71 19.05 -14.03 -1.52
CA TYR A 71 18.70 -14.01 -0.10
C TYR A 71 18.86 -15.36 0.59
N TRP A 72 18.59 -16.46 -0.13
CA TRP A 72 18.82 -17.81 0.38
C TRP A 72 20.30 -18.06 0.66
N ASP A 73 21.14 -17.73 -0.32
CA ASP A 73 22.59 -17.88 -0.22
C ASP A 73 23.15 -17.03 0.93
N GLU A 74 22.64 -15.82 1.13
CA GLU A 74 23.04 -14.96 2.25
C GLU A 74 22.66 -15.52 3.62
N VAL A 75 21.46 -16.08 3.77
CA VAL A 75 21.00 -16.65 5.03
C VAL A 75 21.78 -17.93 5.32
N GLU A 76 22.00 -18.76 4.31
CA GLU A 76 22.82 -19.97 4.39
C GLU A 76 24.26 -19.62 4.79
N GLU A 77 24.89 -18.62 4.15
CA GLU A 77 26.25 -18.20 4.47
C GLU A 77 26.37 -17.63 5.90
N LYS A 78 25.39 -16.84 6.35
CA LYS A 78 25.35 -16.28 7.72
C LYS A 78 25.21 -17.38 8.77
N GLU A 79 24.41 -18.42 8.51
CA GLU A 79 24.24 -19.55 9.42
C GLU A 79 25.44 -20.51 9.39
N LEU A 80 26.00 -20.80 8.22
CA LEU A 80 27.25 -21.56 8.09
C LEU A 80 28.38 -20.88 8.87
N LYS A 81 28.51 -19.55 8.78
CA LYS A 81 29.47 -18.78 9.58
C LYS A 81 29.21 -18.90 11.08
N ARG A 82 27.95 -18.85 11.55
CA ARG A 82 27.59 -19.05 12.97
C ARG A 82 27.91 -20.45 13.48
N LEU A 83 27.60 -21.48 12.68
CA LEU A 83 27.84 -22.87 13.02
C LEU A 83 29.34 -23.17 13.07
N THR A 84 30.10 -22.64 12.13
CA THR A 84 31.57 -22.81 12.08
C THR A 84 32.28 -22.00 13.17
N SER A 85 31.80 -20.79 13.51
CA SER A 85 32.36 -19.99 14.61
C SER A 85 32.11 -20.60 16.00
N ASN A 86 31.02 -21.36 16.16
CA ASN A 86 30.72 -22.08 17.40
C ASN A 86 31.32 -23.50 17.43
N SER A 87 31.93 -23.98 16.34
CA SER A 87 32.44 -25.36 16.22
C SER A 87 33.80 -25.62 16.86
N LYS A 88 34.34 -24.69 17.66
CA LYS A 88 35.59 -24.96 18.38
C LYS A 88 35.47 -26.00 19.49
N ASP A 89 34.27 -26.46 19.88
CA ASP A 89 34.15 -27.50 20.91
C ASP A 89 33.15 -28.62 20.56
N THR A 90 33.68 -29.84 20.35
CA THR A 90 33.15 -31.12 20.87
C THR A 90 32.01 -31.92 20.20
N GLN A 91 31.81 -31.95 18.87
CA GLN A 91 30.82 -32.90 18.27
C GLN A 91 31.19 -33.68 16.99
N ILE A 92 32.47 -33.93 16.71
CA ILE A 92 32.87 -34.80 15.57
C ILE A 92 33.06 -36.29 15.95
N ASN A 93 32.99 -36.66 17.24
CA ASN A 93 33.30 -38.04 17.67
C ASN A 93 32.11 -38.96 18.02
N SER A 94 30.85 -38.52 17.95
CA SER A 94 29.71 -39.36 18.36
C SER A 94 28.93 -40.06 17.23
N LEU A 95 29.17 -39.74 15.96
CA LEU A 95 28.38 -40.25 14.81
C LEU A 95 28.76 -41.65 14.29
N LYS A 96 29.49 -42.47 15.07
CA LYS A 96 29.97 -43.80 14.59
C LYS A 96 29.21 -45.03 15.07
N ARG A 97 28.04 -44.90 15.71
CA ARG A 97 27.26 -46.07 16.14
C ARG A 97 25.74 -45.88 16.01
N CYS A 98 25.21 -46.06 14.80
CA CYS A 98 23.85 -46.54 14.61
C CYS A 98 23.77 -47.34 13.30
N LYS A 99 23.44 -48.63 13.41
CA LYS A 99 22.96 -49.43 12.27
C LYS A 99 21.49 -49.06 12.08
N LEU A 100 21.13 -48.52 10.92
CA LEU A 100 19.76 -48.13 10.58
C LEU A 100 19.21 -49.07 9.49
N ASP A 101 18.00 -49.56 9.74
CA ASP A 101 17.23 -50.44 8.88
C ASP A 101 16.71 -49.67 7.65
N MET A 102 17.09 -50.10 6.44
CA MET A 102 16.87 -49.35 5.20
C MET A 102 15.39 -49.27 4.78
N ASN A 103 14.51 -50.12 5.31
CA ASN A 103 13.09 -50.13 4.92
C ASN A 103 12.24 -49.07 5.63
N ILE A 104 12.66 -48.57 6.79
CA ILE A 104 11.99 -47.47 7.50
C ILE A 104 12.43 -46.10 6.93
N CYS A 105 13.65 -45.99 6.40
CA CYS A 105 14.20 -44.74 5.89
C CYS A 105 13.49 -44.21 4.64
N LYS A 106 13.06 -45.07 3.71
CA LYS A 106 12.43 -44.63 2.44
C LYS A 106 11.11 -43.88 2.64
N ILE A 107 10.23 -44.36 3.52
CA ILE A 107 8.91 -43.74 3.78
C ILE A 107 9.06 -42.35 4.46
N SER A 108 10.12 -42.18 5.27
CA SER A 108 10.43 -40.88 5.92
C SER A 108 11.12 -39.85 5.02
N LEU A 109 11.65 -40.28 3.87
CA LEU A 109 12.42 -39.43 2.94
C LEU A 109 11.51 -38.72 1.93
N ASP A 110 10.53 -39.43 1.38
CA ASP A 110 9.57 -38.88 0.41
C ASP A 110 8.64 -37.84 1.06
N SER A 111 8.24 -38.08 2.32
CA SER A 111 7.46 -37.13 3.12
C SER A 111 8.23 -35.85 3.49
N LYS A 112 9.56 -35.88 3.48
CA LYS A 112 10.42 -34.71 3.73
C LYS A 112 10.75 -33.92 2.45
N GLU A 113 10.84 -34.56 1.28
CA GLU A 113 11.01 -33.86 -0.01
C GLU A 113 9.77 -33.00 -0.32
N SER A 114 8.56 -33.56 -0.18
CA SER A 114 7.32 -32.78 -0.31
C SER A 114 7.22 -31.63 0.71
N ALA A 115 7.83 -31.78 1.89
CA ALA A 115 7.82 -30.73 2.91
C ALA A 115 8.76 -29.56 2.58
N ILE A 116 9.93 -29.83 1.99
CA ILE A 116 10.89 -28.79 1.56
C ILE A 116 10.34 -28.03 0.37
N GLU A 117 9.77 -28.72 -0.63
CA GLU A 117 9.14 -28.09 -1.79
C GLU A 117 8.02 -27.11 -1.37
N LYS A 118 7.15 -27.53 -0.44
CA LYS A 118 6.12 -26.65 0.13
C LYS A 118 6.70 -25.42 0.85
N LEU A 119 7.82 -25.58 1.55
CA LEU A 119 8.48 -24.45 2.20
C LEU A 119 9.07 -23.47 1.17
N HIS A 120 9.64 -23.97 0.07
CA HIS A 120 10.12 -23.12 -1.02
C HIS A 120 8.97 -22.33 -1.66
N GLU A 121 7.87 -23.01 -2.00
CA GLU A 121 6.68 -22.34 -2.55
C GLU A 121 6.14 -21.26 -1.60
N GLU A 122 6.11 -21.53 -0.29
CA GLU A 122 5.69 -20.54 0.71
C GLU A 122 6.64 -19.33 0.75
N ILE A 123 7.95 -19.58 0.71
CA ILE A 123 8.99 -18.55 0.73
C ILE A 123 8.87 -17.67 -0.51
N ASP A 124 8.76 -18.26 -1.69
CA ASP A 124 8.61 -17.54 -2.96
C ASP A 124 7.37 -16.66 -2.95
N SER A 125 6.24 -17.20 -2.46
CA SER A 125 5.01 -16.44 -2.33
C SER A 125 5.16 -15.26 -1.35
N LYS A 126 5.92 -15.42 -0.25
CA LYS A 126 6.16 -14.36 0.73
C LYS A 126 7.13 -13.29 0.24
N ILE A 127 8.18 -13.69 -0.49
CA ILE A 127 9.12 -12.78 -1.15
C ILE A 127 8.37 -11.93 -2.16
N LYS A 128 7.57 -12.57 -3.02
CA LYS A 128 6.75 -11.88 -4.02
C LYS A 128 5.83 -10.85 -3.37
N LEU A 129 5.06 -11.26 -2.36
CA LEU A 129 4.15 -10.34 -1.65
C LEU A 129 4.91 -9.17 -1.02
N TYR A 130 6.05 -9.43 -0.37
CA TYR A 130 6.87 -8.39 0.24
C TYR A 130 7.38 -7.39 -0.80
N ASN A 131 7.89 -7.88 -1.93
CA ASN A 131 8.41 -7.04 -3.00
C ASN A 131 7.31 -6.24 -3.70
N ASP A 132 6.14 -6.86 -3.93
CA ASP A 132 4.97 -6.20 -4.50
C ASP A 132 4.51 -5.03 -3.61
N ASP A 133 4.48 -5.24 -2.28
CA ASP A 133 4.16 -4.20 -1.31
C ASP A 133 5.23 -3.11 -1.24
N LEU A 134 6.51 -3.50 -1.22
CA LEU A 134 7.65 -2.58 -1.22
C LEU A 134 7.66 -1.70 -2.48
N ALA A 135 7.25 -2.24 -3.62
CA ALA A 135 7.15 -1.48 -4.86
C ALA A 135 6.16 -0.30 -4.74
N ILE A 136 5.06 -0.46 -4.00
CA ILE A 136 4.11 0.64 -3.75
C ILE A 136 4.77 1.72 -2.88
N ILE A 137 5.49 1.33 -1.83
CA ILE A 137 6.25 2.26 -1.00
C ILE A 137 7.26 3.04 -1.83
N LYS A 138 8.05 2.35 -2.67
CA LYS A 138 9.04 3.00 -3.55
C LYS A 138 8.39 3.93 -4.57
N LYS A 139 7.20 3.61 -5.10
CA LYS A 139 6.43 4.54 -5.97
C LYS A 139 6.05 5.83 -5.24
N VAL A 140 5.61 5.75 -3.99
CA VAL A 140 5.30 6.94 -3.17
C VAL A 140 6.57 7.76 -2.91
N GLN A 141 7.67 7.11 -2.53
CA GLN A 141 8.96 7.76 -2.30
C GLN A 141 9.46 8.50 -3.56
N ASN A 142 9.50 7.80 -4.69
CA ASN A 142 9.95 8.37 -5.97
C ASN A 142 9.07 9.56 -6.41
N TYR A 143 7.76 9.51 -6.15
CA TYR A 143 6.88 10.65 -6.44
C TYR A 143 7.25 11.87 -5.60
N CYS A 144 7.41 11.67 -4.29
CA CYS A 144 7.80 12.74 -3.37
C CYS A 144 9.18 13.32 -3.70
N ASP A 145 10.15 12.49 -4.08
CA ASP A 145 11.52 12.93 -4.41
C ASP A 145 11.56 13.74 -5.72
N ASN A 146 10.74 13.41 -6.73
CA ASN A 146 10.76 14.07 -8.04
C ASN A 146 9.91 15.35 -8.12
N TYR A 147 8.87 15.47 -7.30
CA TYR A 147 7.94 16.60 -7.37
C TYR A 147 8.40 17.81 -6.54
N GLU A 148 9.41 17.64 -5.67
CA GLU A 148 9.96 18.74 -4.85
C GLU A 148 11.31 19.25 -5.38
N ASN A 149 11.25 20.19 -6.33
CA ASN A 149 12.40 21.05 -6.63
C ASN A 149 12.60 22.09 -5.50
N GLU A 150 13.73 21.91 -4.81
CA GLU A 150 14.58 22.89 -4.10
C GLU A 150 14.09 23.64 -2.85
N ASP A 151 12.79 23.93 -2.61
CA ASP A 151 12.41 24.83 -1.48
C ASP A 151 11.55 24.22 -0.33
N TYR A 152 11.08 22.97 -0.43
CA TYR A 152 10.02 22.47 0.47
C TYR A 152 10.24 21.09 1.13
N ARG A 153 11.49 20.74 1.48
CA ARG A 153 11.88 19.44 2.10
C ARG A 153 11.27 19.07 3.46
N ILE A 154 10.16 19.66 3.88
CA ILE A 154 9.48 19.34 5.13
C ILE A 154 8.13 18.70 4.78
N PHE A 155 8.17 17.44 4.38
CA PHE A 155 7.01 16.55 4.42
C PHE A 155 6.62 16.37 5.89
N LYS A 156 5.48 16.93 6.26
CA LYS A 156 4.83 16.67 7.53
C LYS A 156 3.46 16.09 7.28
N ASN A 157 2.98 15.22 8.17
CA ASN A 157 1.66 14.58 8.06
C ASN A 157 0.48 15.56 7.96
N ASP A 158 0.64 16.82 8.39
CA ASP A 158 -0.38 17.86 8.24
C ASP A 158 -0.42 18.48 6.83
N ARG A 159 0.55 18.17 5.97
CA ARG A 159 0.70 18.70 4.61
C ARG A 159 0.32 17.70 3.53
N ILE A 160 0.30 16.41 3.86
CA ILE A 160 0.03 15.31 2.94
C ILE A 160 -0.97 14.37 3.59
N TYR A 161 -2.05 14.04 2.88
CA TYR A 161 -2.90 12.92 3.26
C TYR A 161 -2.41 11.66 2.54
N LEU A 162 -2.02 10.66 3.31
CA LEU A 162 -1.60 9.35 2.81
C LEU A 162 -2.44 8.26 3.47
N LYS A 163 -2.95 7.32 2.69
CA LYS A 163 -3.64 6.15 3.22
C LYS A 163 -3.30 4.90 2.44
N PHE A 164 -2.92 3.83 3.14
CA PHE A 164 -2.76 2.52 2.54
C PHE A 164 -3.98 1.62 2.77
N GLN A 165 -4.26 0.76 1.79
CA GLN A 165 -5.25 -0.31 1.91
C GLN A 165 -4.90 -1.46 0.95
N ARG A 166 -5.54 -2.62 1.14
CA ARG A 166 -5.61 -3.70 0.17
C ARG A 166 -6.79 -3.52 -0.79
N ASP A 167 -6.58 -3.70 -2.08
CA ASP A 167 -7.64 -3.74 -3.08
C ASP A 167 -8.43 -5.07 -3.01
N LYS A 168 -9.42 -5.26 -3.90
CA LYS A 168 -10.21 -6.51 -3.95
C LYS A 168 -9.40 -7.76 -4.28
N TYR A 169 -8.22 -7.61 -4.88
CA TYR A 169 -7.31 -8.70 -5.20
C TYR A 169 -6.16 -8.81 -4.18
N ASN A 170 -6.31 -8.17 -3.01
CA ASN A 170 -5.34 -8.17 -1.94
C ASN A 170 -3.98 -7.52 -2.31
N ALA A 171 -3.94 -6.72 -3.38
CA ALA A 171 -2.76 -5.92 -3.71
C ALA A 171 -2.72 -4.66 -2.84
N LEU A 172 -1.55 -4.28 -2.35
CA LEU A 172 -1.38 -3.01 -1.64
C LEU A 172 -1.60 -1.85 -2.60
N ILE A 173 -2.30 -0.82 -2.13
CA ILE A 173 -2.51 0.44 -2.82
C ILE A 173 -2.33 1.59 -1.84
N ALA A 174 -1.95 2.76 -2.37
CA ALA A 174 -1.77 3.97 -1.56
C ALA A 174 -2.54 5.14 -2.17
N LEU A 175 -3.43 5.74 -1.38
CA LEU A 175 -4.12 6.99 -1.70
C LEU A 175 -3.24 8.16 -1.26
N TYR A 176 -3.04 9.12 -2.14
CA TYR A 176 -2.23 10.30 -1.89
C TYR A 176 -2.99 11.58 -2.25
N PHE A 177 -2.81 12.61 -1.43
CA PHE A 177 -3.29 13.96 -1.69
C PHE A 177 -2.39 15.00 -1.01
N ASN A 178 -2.04 16.06 -1.76
CA ASN A 178 -1.19 17.14 -1.26
C ASN A 178 -2.04 18.28 -0.68
N VAL A 179 -2.24 18.25 0.64
CA VAL A 179 -3.05 19.24 1.37
C VAL A 179 -2.44 20.63 1.28
N ASP A 180 -1.11 20.73 1.40
CA ASP A 180 -0.43 22.02 1.37
C ASP A 180 -0.54 22.69 -0.01
N SER A 181 -0.37 21.93 -1.10
CA SER A 181 -0.55 22.43 -2.47
C SER A 181 -1.99 22.88 -2.71
N PHE A 182 -2.98 22.09 -2.29
CA PHE A 182 -4.40 22.47 -2.36
C PHE A 182 -4.71 23.80 -1.64
N ILE A 183 -4.04 24.08 -0.52
CA ILE A 183 -4.26 25.32 0.26
C ILE A 183 -3.44 26.51 -0.27
N LYS A 184 -2.22 26.26 -0.76
CA LYS A 184 -1.25 27.31 -1.13
C LYS A 184 -1.34 27.78 -2.56
N GLN A 185 -2.09 27.10 -3.41
CA GLN A 185 -2.32 27.56 -4.77
C GLN A 185 -2.92 28.99 -4.73
N ASP A 186 -2.12 30.00 -5.11
CA ASP A 186 -2.49 31.42 -5.20
C ASP A 186 -3.54 31.68 -6.32
N SER A 187 -4.12 30.63 -6.91
CA SER A 187 -5.18 30.70 -7.92
C SER A 187 -6.55 30.92 -7.26
N GLN A 188 -7.45 31.59 -7.96
CA GLN A 188 -8.82 31.84 -7.47
C GLN A 188 -9.66 30.55 -7.32
N SER A 189 -9.17 29.41 -7.80
CA SER A 189 -9.82 28.11 -7.72
C SER A 189 -8.74 27.02 -7.69
N PRO A 190 -8.19 26.69 -6.52
CA PRO A 190 -7.13 25.70 -6.44
C PRO A 190 -7.71 24.32 -6.76
N VAL A 191 -7.03 23.58 -7.64
CA VAL A 191 -7.39 22.22 -8.04
C VAL A 191 -6.21 21.32 -7.71
N GLU A 192 -6.48 20.28 -6.94
CA GLU A 192 -5.47 19.29 -6.57
C GLU A 192 -5.96 17.88 -6.88
N THR A 193 -5.03 17.02 -7.27
CA THR A 193 -5.36 15.66 -7.69
C THR A 193 -5.26 14.72 -6.49
N ILE A 194 -6.35 14.01 -6.20
CA ILE A 194 -6.35 12.81 -5.36
C ILE A 194 -6.11 11.61 -6.27
N PHE A 195 -5.12 10.79 -5.98
CA PHE A 195 -4.83 9.63 -6.82
C PHE A 195 -4.36 8.40 -6.01
N VAL A 196 -4.46 7.24 -6.66
CA VAL A 196 -4.11 5.94 -6.05
C VAL A 196 -2.89 5.35 -6.76
N PHE A 197 -1.80 5.16 -6.01
CA PHE A 197 -0.69 4.30 -6.40
C PHE A 197 -1.12 2.83 -6.35
N SER A 198 -0.85 2.11 -7.44
CA SER A 198 -1.10 0.66 -7.56
C SER A 198 0.03 -0.04 -8.30
N GLY A 199 0.02 -1.38 -8.30
CA GLY A 199 1.02 -2.18 -9.03
C GLY A 199 1.06 -1.85 -10.53
N GLU A 200 -0.10 -1.60 -11.15
CA GLU A 200 -0.23 -1.15 -12.53
C GLU A 200 -0.08 0.37 -12.69
N GLY A 201 0.52 0.79 -13.80
CA GLY A 201 0.70 2.19 -14.18
C GLY A 201 2.06 2.75 -13.77
N GLU A 202 2.66 3.50 -14.70
CA GLU A 202 3.83 4.34 -14.44
C GLU A 202 3.37 5.77 -14.17
N TYR A 203 4.14 6.48 -13.36
CA TYR A 203 3.98 7.92 -13.19
C TYR A 203 4.50 8.63 -14.44
N PRO A 204 3.90 9.76 -14.88
CA PRO A 204 2.68 10.36 -14.37
C PRO A 204 1.50 10.04 -15.29
N PHE A 205 0.34 9.71 -14.71
CA PHE A 205 -0.98 9.73 -15.37
C PHE A 205 -1.38 8.57 -16.30
N HIS A 206 -0.53 7.63 -16.69
CA HIS A 206 -1.02 6.49 -17.48
C HIS A 206 -1.62 5.40 -16.57
N LYS A 207 -2.96 5.23 -16.65
CA LYS A 207 -3.76 4.16 -16.03
C LYS A 207 -3.98 4.24 -14.51
N GLN A 208 -3.88 5.41 -13.89
CA GLN A 208 -4.16 5.57 -12.46
C GLN A 208 -5.63 5.92 -12.18
N THR A 209 -6.13 5.56 -10.98
CA THR A 209 -7.43 6.08 -10.51
C THR A 209 -7.21 7.44 -9.89
N VAL A 210 -7.84 8.47 -10.45
CA VAL A 210 -7.65 9.89 -10.10
C VAL A 210 -8.99 10.57 -9.89
N LEU A 211 -9.02 11.55 -8.97
CA LEU A 211 -10.13 12.45 -8.71
C LEU A 211 -9.54 13.85 -8.53
N HIS A 212 -10.03 14.85 -9.25
CA HIS A 212 -9.61 16.22 -9.05
C HIS A 212 -10.54 16.87 -8.02
N LEU A 213 -9.97 17.57 -7.05
CA LEU A 213 -10.71 18.28 -6.03
C LEU A 213 -10.43 19.78 -6.19
N ALA A 214 -11.48 20.57 -6.39
CA ALA A 214 -11.39 22.01 -6.47
C ALA A 214 -11.97 22.66 -5.20
N TYR A 215 -11.40 23.79 -4.77
CA TYR A 215 -12.05 24.61 -3.74
C TYR A 215 -12.95 25.66 -4.38
N GLU A 216 -14.21 25.68 -3.96
CA GLU A 216 -15.19 26.70 -4.34
C GLU A 216 -15.46 27.62 -3.15
N LYS A 217 -14.97 28.86 -3.26
CA LYS A 217 -15.21 29.92 -2.27
C LYS A 217 -16.68 30.28 -2.15
N TYR A 218 -17.37 30.24 -3.28
CA TYR A 218 -18.77 30.56 -3.44
C TYR A 218 -19.42 29.33 -4.04
N GLY A 219 -20.17 28.55 -3.25
CA GLY A 219 -20.87 27.39 -3.78
C GLY A 219 -21.66 27.81 -5.02
N GLY A 220 -21.31 27.25 -6.18
CA GLY A 220 -21.85 27.68 -7.47
C GLY A 220 -23.33 27.37 -7.67
N LEU A 221 -24.03 26.85 -6.66
CA LEU A 221 -25.40 26.37 -6.81
C LEU A 221 -26.27 26.42 -5.57
N VAL A 222 -27.36 27.17 -5.73
CA VAL A 222 -28.59 27.10 -4.95
C VAL A 222 -29.32 25.81 -5.32
N LEU A 223 -29.38 24.86 -4.39
CA LEU A 223 -30.29 23.71 -4.46
C LEU A 223 -31.65 24.16 -3.93
N SER A 224 -32.63 24.35 -4.81
CA SER A 224 -33.98 24.72 -4.38
C SER A 224 -34.68 23.52 -3.73
N GLY A 225 -34.78 23.55 -2.40
CA GLY A 225 -35.53 22.56 -1.62
C GLY A 225 -35.22 22.63 -0.13
N THR A 226 -33.98 22.98 0.21
CA THR A 226 -33.68 23.60 1.51
C THR A 226 -33.88 25.09 1.31
N GLU A 227 -34.88 25.66 1.96
CA GLU A 227 -34.93 27.11 2.13
C GLU A 227 -33.55 27.57 2.57
N VAL A 228 -32.91 28.36 1.70
CA VAL A 228 -31.72 29.12 2.04
C VAL A 228 -32.11 29.86 3.31
N MET A 229 -31.47 29.55 4.44
CA MET A 229 -31.65 30.30 5.68
C MET A 229 -31.45 31.77 5.33
N LYS A 230 -32.56 32.51 5.30
CA LYS A 230 -32.58 33.94 5.08
C LYS A 230 -32.33 34.55 6.45
N ASP A 231 -31.10 34.96 6.71
CA ASP A 231 -30.87 35.90 7.80
C ASP A 231 -31.38 37.29 7.39
N ALA A 232 -31.93 38.01 8.36
CA ALA A 232 -32.69 39.25 8.17
C ALA A 232 -31.92 40.39 7.48
N ASP A 233 -30.58 40.29 7.38
CA ASP A 233 -29.69 41.38 6.93
C ASP A 233 -29.10 41.20 5.51
N GLY A 234 -29.57 40.21 4.73
CA GLY A 234 -29.29 40.15 3.29
C GLY A 234 -27.86 39.79 2.86
N ILE A 235 -26.94 39.52 3.79
CA ILE A 235 -25.61 38.96 3.49
C ILE A 235 -25.69 37.44 3.57
N LYS A 236 -25.69 36.79 2.40
CA LYS A 236 -25.63 35.32 2.28
C LYS A 236 -24.26 34.83 2.76
N ASP A 237 -24.21 34.12 3.87
CA ASP A 237 -23.02 33.35 4.23
C ASP A 237 -22.82 32.22 3.22
N LEU A 238 -21.93 32.48 2.25
CA LEU A 238 -21.56 31.53 1.21
C LEU A 238 -20.74 30.40 1.87
N VAL A 239 -21.28 29.19 1.78
CA VAL A 239 -20.72 27.97 2.37
C VAL A 239 -19.56 27.50 1.50
N PRO A 240 -18.28 27.48 1.97
CA PRO A 240 -17.15 26.99 1.19
C PRO A 240 -17.28 25.49 0.90
N GLN A 241 -16.98 25.07 -0.33
CA GLN A 241 -17.22 23.70 -0.80
C GLN A 241 -15.98 23.08 -1.44
N ALA A 242 -15.85 21.76 -1.34
CA ALA A 242 -14.92 20.97 -2.13
C ALA A 242 -15.66 20.33 -3.31
N HIS A 243 -15.30 20.72 -4.52
CA HIS A 243 -15.91 20.24 -5.76
C HIS A 243 -15.13 19.09 -6.36
N ILE A 244 -15.82 17.97 -6.58
CA ILE A 244 -15.30 16.81 -7.28
C ILE A 244 -15.35 17.09 -8.78
N CYS A 245 -14.18 17.24 -9.39
CA CYS A 245 -14.00 17.35 -10.84
C CYS A 245 -13.38 16.06 -11.40
N ASP A 246 -13.67 15.74 -12.66
CA ASP A 246 -12.89 14.82 -13.50
C ASP A 246 -12.45 13.52 -12.82
N PHE A 247 -13.41 12.75 -12.30
CA PHE A 247 -13.16 11.48 -11.66
C PHE A 247 -12.94 10.36 -12.69
N GLN A 248 -11.75 9.76 -12.70
CA GLN A 248 -11.39 8.66 -13.61
C GLN A 248 -10.95 7.42 -12.81
N SER A 249 -11.58 6.28 -13.07
CA SER A 249 -11.22 5.01 -12.43
C SER A 249 -10.87 3.93 -13.45
N TYR A 250 -9.61 3.94 -13.91
CA TYR A 250 -9.06 2.89 -14.78
C TYR A 250 -9.19 1.49 -14.16
N ASN A 251 -9.10 1.39 -12.83
CA ASN A 251 -9.19 0.16 -12.07
C ASN A 251 -10.56 -0.02 -11.37
N ARG A 252 -11.66 0.34 -12.05
CA ARG A 252 -13.02 0.35 -11.49
C ARG A 252 -13.43 -0.95 -10.79
N ARG A 253 -13.03 -2.11 -11.32
CA ARG A 253 -13.39 -3.42 -10.75
C ARG A 253 -12.63 -3.74 -9.47
N ARG A 254 -11.42 -3.19 -9.30
CA ARG A 254 -10.51 -3.41 -8.15
C ARG A 254 -10.92 -2.64 -6.90
N GLY A 255 -11.79 -1.64 -7.04
CA GLY A 255 -12.32 -0.86 -5.92
C GLY A 255 -11.53 0.41 -5.58
N HIS A 256 -10.57 0.83 -6.42
CA HIS A 256 -9.75 2.03 -6.16
C HIS A 256 -10.61 3.30 -6.12
N GLY A 257 -11.63 3.39 -6.97
CA GLY A 257 -12.56 4.52 -6.95
C GLY A 257 -13.34 4.61 -5.63
N SER A 258 -13.85 3.47 -5.15
CA SER A 258 -14.49 3.39 -3.83
C SER A 258 -13.53 3.77 -2.70
N PHE A 259 -12.25 3.42 -2.84
CA PHE A 259 -11.23 3.79 -1.86
C PHE A 259 -11.05 5.31 -1.79
N ILE A 260 -10.96 6.01 -2.93
CA ILE A 260 -10.93 7.49 -2.94
C ILE A 260 -12.16 8.07 -2.22
N LEU A 261 -13.37 7.69 -2.64
CA LEU A 261 -14.59 8.32 -2.12
C LEU A 261 -14.79 8.10 -0.61
N LYS A 262 -14.47 6.91 -0.10
CA LYS A 262 -14.55 6.61 1.34
C LYS A 262 -13.61 7.45 2.21
N HIS A 263 -12.54 7.96 1.63
CA HIS A 263 -11.55 8.78 2.32
C HIS A 263 -11.72 10.28 2.09
N LEU A 264 -12.66 10.68 1.22
CA LEU A 264 -12.82 12.08 0.83
C LEU A 264 -13.14 13.01 2.01
N GLU A 265 -14.03 12.60 2.91
CA GLU A 265 -14.33 13.37 4.13
C GLU A 265 -13.12 13.51 5.05
N ASN A 266 -12.31 12.46 5.17
CA ASN A 266 -11.08 12.52 5.96
C ASN A 266 -10.07 13.47 5.33
N ILE A 267 -9.94 13.46 4.00
CA ILE A 267 -9.10 14.41 3.26
C ILE A 267 -9.57 15.84 3.54
N VAL A 268 -10.87 16.12 3.42
CA VAL A 268 -11.44 17.45 3.69
C VAL A 268 -11.26 17.85 5.16
N SER A 269 -11.40 16.91 6.09
CA SER A 269 -11.11 17.14 7.51
C SER A 269 -9.65 17.53 7.73
N THR A 270 -8.70 16.83 7.10
CA THR A 270 -7.26 17.18 7.16
C THR A 270 -7.00 18.56 6.57
N VAL A 271 -7.62 18.90 5.43
CA VAL A 271 -7.56 20.24 4.84
C VAL A 271 -8.09 21.30 5.81
N ASN A 272 -9.26 21.08 6.41
CA ASN A 272 -9.86 22.02 7.36
C ASN A 272 -8.98 22.22 8.60
N ASN A 273 -8.44 21.14 9.16
CA ASN A 273 -7.50 21.21 10.28
C ASN A 273 -6.26 22.02 9.91
N ARG A 274 -5.77 21.85 8.67
CA ARG A 274 -4.62 22.61 8.17
C ARG A 274 -4.95 24.09 7.99
N ILE A 275 -6.09 24.42 7.38
CA ILE A 275 -6.61 25.81 7.26
C ILE A 275 -6.68 26.47 8.65
N LEU A 276 -7.28 25.79 9.62
CA LEU A 276 -7.39 26.28 11.00
C LEU A 276 -6.02 26.48 11.66
N SER A 277 -5.08 25.55 11.45
CA SER A 277 -3.73 25.60 12.03
C SER A 277 -2.86 26.73 11.48
N LEU A 278 -3.05 27.10 10.21
CA LEU A 278 -2.29 28.18 9.58
C LEU A 278 -2.76 29.57 10.07
N GLY A 279 -3.98 29.66 10.59
CA GLY A 279 -4.60 30.91 10.99
C GLY A 279 -4.75 31.89 9.81
N VAL A 280 -5.41 33.03 10.05
CA VAL A 280 -5.53 34.10 9.03
C VAL A 280 -4.18 34.81 8.77
N LYS A 281 -3.14 34.52 9.57
CA LYS A 281 -1.80 35.12 9.45
C LYS A 281 -0.70 34.07 9.56
N TYR A 282 -0.13 33.69 8.42
CA TYR A 282 1.18 33.04 8.35
C TYR A 282 2.08 33.86 7.43
N ARG A 283 3.14 34.47 8.00
CA ARG A 283 4.16 35.25 7.27
C ARG A 283 3.59 36.30 6.31
N GLU A 284 2.77 37.22 6.81
CA GLU A 284 2.24 38.37 6.05
C GLU A 284 1.35 38.04 4.83
N LYS A 285 1.15 36.77 4.50
CA LYS A 285 0.15 36.31 3.51
C LYS A 285 -1.16 35.97 4.22
N TYR A 286 -2.24 36.61 3.79
CA TYR A 286 -3.59 36.28 4.21
C TYR A 286 -4.06 35.03 3.47
N TYR A 287 -4.23 33.91 4.18
CA TYR A 287 -4.91 32.75 3.61
C TYR A 287 -6.40 33.04 3.56
N TRP A 288 -6.94 33.09 2.34
CA TRP A 288 -8.32 33.48 2.05
C TRP A 288 -9.31 32.31 2.11
N MET A 289 -8.80 31.08 2.26
CA MET A 289 -9.60 29.87 2.34
C MET A 289 -10.26 29.75 3.72
N LYS A 290 -11.59 29.60 3.71
CA LYS A 290 -12.37 29.28 4.90
C LYS A 290 -12.51 27.75 4.98
N PRO A 291 -12.78 27.19 6.18
CA PRO A 291 -13.06 25.76 6.32
C PRO A 291 -14.20 25.32 5.38
N ILE A 292 -13.97 24.23 4.67
CA ILE A 292 -14.93 23.56 3.79
C ILE A 292 -16.05 22.97 4.63
N LYS A 293 -17.28 23.21 4.21
CA LYS A 293 -18.50 22.80 4.91
C LYS A 293 -19.37 21.84 4.11
N ALA A 294 -19.07 21.67 2.82
CA ALA A 294 -19.76 20.73 1.97
C ALA A 294 -18.83 20.13 0.91
N ILE A 295 -19.17 18.93 0.45
CA ILE A 295 -18.62 18.30 -0.75
C ILE A 295 -19.69 18.36 -1.83
N ASN A 296 -19.36 18.89 -3.01
CA ASN A 296 -20.25 18.93 -4.16
C ASN A 296 -19.56 18.32 -5.40
N GLY A 297 -20.31 18.15 -6.49
CA GLY A 297 -19.74 17.64 -7.74
C GLY A 297 -20.81 17.32 -8.78
N GLU A 298 -20.40 17.31 -10.04
CA GLU A 298 -21.28 16.93 -11.14
C GLU A 298 -21.20 15.42 -11.42
N VAL A 299 -22.34 14.80 -11.76
CA VAL A 299 -22.38 13.40 -12.20
C VAL A 299 -22.37 13.35 -13.72
N VAL A 300 -21.18 13.41 -14.30
CA VAL A 300 -20.97 13.36 -15.75
C VAL A 300 -20.59 11.93 -16.17
N PRO A 301 -21.42 11.22 -16.95
CA PRO A 301 -21.07 9.90 -17.46
C PRO A 301 -19.96 9.98 -18.49
N GLY A 302 -18.92 9.16 -18.31
CA GLY A 302 -17.93 8.89 -19.36
C GLY A 302 -18.44 7.82 -20.34
N GLY A 303 -17.71 7.60 -21.44
CA GLY A 303 -18.16 6.70 -22.53
C GLY A 303 -18.42 5.23 -22.16
N ASN A 304 -17.99 4.77 -20.98
CA ASN A 304 -18.04 3.36 -20.56
C ASN A 304 -18.87 3.10 -19.28
N ILE A 305 -19.63 4.09 -18.78
CA ILE A 305 -20.47 3.96 -17.58
C ILE A 305 -21.74 4.80 -17.71
N SER A 306 -22.89 4.23 -17.33
CA SER A 306 -24.15 4.96 -17.36
C SER A 306 -24.25 5.98 -16.22
N LYS A 307 -25.07 7.03 -16.39
CA LYS A 307 -25.36 8.03 -15.34
C LYS A 307 -25.94 7.37 -14.08
N ASP A 308 -26.84 6.40 -14.24
CA ASP A 308 -27.47 5.70 -13.12
C ASP A 308 -26.49 4.82 -12.34
N ASP A 309 -25.53 4.19 -13.02
CA ASP A 309 -24.49 3.41 -12.35
C ASP A 309 -23.53 4.32 -11.56
N LEU A 310 -23.20 5.49 -12.09
CA LEU A 310 -22.43 6.50 -11.35
C LEU A 310 -23.19 7.00 -10.11
N VAL A 311 -24.48 7.29 -10.25
CA VAL A 311 -25.35 7.68 -9.14
C VAL A 311 -25.36 6.62 -8.03
N LYS A 312 -25.59 5.36 -8.40
CA LYS A 312 -25.54 4.24 -7.45
C LYS A 312 -24.16 4.12 -6.81
N PHE A 313 -23.10 4.33 -7.59
CA PHE A 313 -21.73 4.29 -7.10
C PHE A 313 -21.45 5.39 -6.07
N TYR A 314 -21.77 6.66 -6.35
CA TYR A 314 -21.58 7.75 -5.38
C TYR A 314 -22.43 7.54 -4.11
N ASN A 315 -23.72 7.23 -4.27
CA ASN A 315 -24.62 6.98 -3.14
C ASN A 315 -24.11 5.84 -2.24
N LYS A 316 -23.65 4.73 -2.84
CA LYS A 316 -23.10 3.58 -2.10
C LYS A 316 -21.83 3.92 -1.32
N ASN A 317 -21.07 4.91 -1.76
CA ASN A 317 -19.84 5.35 -1.10
C ASN A 317 -20.05 6.61 -0.23
N GLY A 318 -21.28 6.88 0.20
CA GLY A 318 -21.57 7.91 1.20
C GLY A 318 -21.66 9.33 0.66
N LEU A 319 -21.68 9.50 -0.67
CA LEU A 319 -21.85 10.77 -1.36
C LEU A 319 -23.23 10.80 -2.03
N PRO A 320 -24.28 11.26 -1.32
CA PRO A 320 -25.63 11.25 -1.86
C PRO A 320 -25.74 12.19 -3.06
N THR A 321 -26.52 11.73 -4.03
CA THR A 321 -26.87 12.48 -5.23
C THR A 321 -28.30 13.00 -5.13
N ILE A 322 -28.50 14.26 -5.47
CA ILE A 322 -29.78 14.95 -5.39
C ILE A 322 -30.15 15.52 -6.76
N GLY A 323 -31.46 15.64 -7.02
CA GLY A 323 -31.95 16.23 -8.25
C GLY A 323 -31.76 17.75 -8.25
N ARG A 324 -31.32 18.30 -9.39
CA ARG A 324 -31.17 19.73 -9.62
C ARG A 324 -32.48 20.27 -10.23
N LYS A 325 -33.08 21.26 -9.59
CA LYS A 325 -34.25 21.97 -10.12
C LYS A 325 -33.81 23.37 -10.54
N TYR A 326 -33.97 23.70 -11.82
CA TYR A 326 -33.64 25.03 -12.34
C TYR A 326 -34.77 26.02 -12.01
N SER A 327 -34.41 27.28 -11.78
CA SER A 327 -35.33 28.39 -11.50
C SER A 327 -36.35 28.63 -12.62
N SER A 328 -36.11 28.11 -13.83
CA SER A 328 -37.02 28.14 -14.98
C SER A 328 -38.20 27.15 -14.87
N GLY A 329 -38.29 26.35 -13.80
CA GLY A 329 -39.37 25.37 -13.61
C GLY A 329 -39.24 24.10 -14.48
N THR A 330 -38.30 24.08 -15.42
CA THR A 330 -37.93 22.88 -16.19
C THR A 330 -37.13 21.92 -15.32
N TYR A 331 -37.70 20.73 -15.08
CA TYR A 331 -36.97 19.61 -14.50
C TYR A 331 -36.00 19.07 -15.56
N VAL A 332 -34.72 19.41 -15.43
CA VAL A 332 -33.67 18.60 -16.06
C VAL A 332 -33.30 17.55 -15.02
N ALA A 333 -33.30 16.27 -15.42
CA ALA A 333 -32.94 15.14 -14.56
C ALA A 333 -31.41 15.10 -14.29
N ASP A 334 -30.84 16.23 -13.89
CA ASP A 334 -29.45 16.34 -13.51
C ASP A 334 -29.30 16.01 -12.04
N LYS A 335 -28.53 14.97 -11.77
CA LYS A 335 -28.14 14.56 -10.43
C LYS A 335 -26.78 15.15 -10.14
N VAL A 336 -26.67 15.79 -8.98
CA VAL A 336 -25.41 16.36 -8.48
C VAL A 336 -25.07 15.69 -7.16
N ILE A 337 -23.79 15.55 -6.88
CA ILE A 337 -23.29 15.13 -5.57
C ILE A 337 -23.43 16.33 -4.64
N TYR A 338 -24.01 16.11 -3.45
CA TYR A 338 -24.02 17.14 -2.42
C TYR A 338 -24.08 16.52 -1.03
N LYS A 339 -23.08 16.84 -0.20
CA LYS A 339 -22.99 16.37 1.18
C LYS A 339 -22.56 17.51 2.09
N ILE A 340 -23.34 17.78 3.13
CA ILE A 340 -22.94 18.69 4.22
C ILE A 340 -22.02 17.91 5.16
N LEU A 341 -20.96 18.57 5.63
CA LEU A 341 -20.02 18.03 6.60
C LEU A 341 -20.46 18.47 8.01
N GLU A 342 -20.60 17.50 8.92
CA GLU A 342 -20.93 17.73 10.33
C GLU A 342 -19.74 18.23 11.14
#